data_AF-A0AAN1BM27-F1
#
_entry.id   AF-A0AAN1BM27-F1
#
_cell.length_a   1.000
_cell.length_b   1.000
_cell.length_c   1.000
_cell.angle_alpha   90.00
_cell.angle_beta   90.00
_cell.angle_gamma   90.00
#
_symmetry.space_group_name_H-M   'P 1'
#
loop_
_entity.id
_entity.type
_entity.pdbx_description
1 polymer ?
#
loop_
_entity_poly.entity_id
_entity_poly.type
_entity_poly.pdbx_seq_one_letter_code
_entity_poly.pdbx_strand_id
1 'polypeptide(L)'
;MTCIVGVAQSGNVWIGGDSAASNGYSSTVRKDVKVFRNGPFIMGFTSSFRMGQLLAHSFRPPTRHADADVYAFMVTISCARR
;
A
#
# COMPACT_ATOMS: atom_id res chain seq x y z
N MET A 1 -0.73 -3.87 15.48
CA MET A 1 0.50 -3.12 15.18
C MET A 1 1.12 -3.62 13.88
N THR A 2 1.61 -2.74 13.03
CA THR A 2 2.31 -3.06 11.78
C THR A 2 3.28 -1.91 11.47
N CYS A 3 4.46 -2.24 10.97
CA CYS A 3 5.47 -1.29 10.53
C CYS A 3 5.64 -1.42 9.01
N ILE A 4 5.50 -0.31 8.30
CA ILE A 4 5.79 -0.17 6.87
C ILE A 4 6.84 0.93 6.73
N VAL A 5 7.94 0.64 6.03
CA VAL A 5 9.06 1.57 5.84
C VAL A 5 9.31 1.77 4.36
N GLY A 6 9.48 3.02 3.94
CA GLY A 6 9.85 3.38 2.56
C GLY A 6 11.17 4.15 2.52
N VAL A 7 12.04 3.81 1.57
CA VAL A 7 13.31 4.51 1.30
C VAL A 7 13.37 4.85 -0.19
N ALA A 8 13.49 6.14 -0.49
CA ALA A 8 13.72 6.63 -1.84
C ALA A 8 15.16 7.16 -1.95
N GLN A 9 15.98 6.50 -2.78
CA GLN A 9 17.40 6.85 -2.92
C GLN A 9 17.89 6.54 -4.34
N SER A 10 18.60 7.50 -4.96
CA SER A 10 19.25 7.34 -6.27
C SER A 10 18.30 6.82 -7.36
N GLY A 11 17.08 7.37 -7.42
CA GLY A 11 16.05 6.96 -8.38
C GLY A 11 15.35 5.63 -8.06
N ASN A 12 15.76 4.94 -6.99
CA ASN A 12 15.14 3.68 -6.55
C ASN A 12 14.20 3.93 -5.37
N VAL A 13 13.12 3.16 -5.31
CA VAL A 13 12.19 3.14 -4.19
C VAL A 13 12.11 1.74 -3.62
N TRP A 14 12.42 1.62 -2.34
CA TRP A 14 12.31 0.40 -1.54
C TRP A 14 11.19 0.57 -0.55
N ILE A 15 10.38 -0.46 -0.36
CA ILE A 15 9.38 -0.50 0.69
C ILE A 15 9.38 -1.89 1.33
N GLY A 16 9.35 -1.92 2.66
CA GLY A 16 9.37 -3.11 3.47
C GLY A 16 8.25 -3.08 4.49
N GLY A 17 7.81 -4.27 4.92
CA GLY A 17 6.81 -4.42 5.96
C GLY A 17 7.08 -5.68 6.78
N ASP A 18 6.67 -5.67 8.04
CA ASP A 18 6.75 -6.83 8.92
C ASP A 18 5.70 -7.90 8.56
N SER A 19 5.93 -9.15 8.99
CA SER A 19 5.03 -10.28 8.73
C SER A 19 3.97 -10.52 9.83
N ALA A 20 3.94 -9.71 10.89
CA ALA A 20 3.11 -9.97 12.06
C ALA A 20 1.67 -9.45 11.89
N ALA A 21 0.69 -10.30 12.18
CA ALA A 21 -0.68 -9.91 12.41
C ALA A 21 -0.94 -9.88 13.91
N SER A 22 -1.23 -8.70 14.43
CA SER A 22 -1.49 -8.51 15.85
C SER A 22 -2.85 -7.88 16.08
N ASN A 23 -3.51 -8.38 17.14
CA ASN A 23 -4.62 -7.70 17.79
C ASN A 23 -4.15 -7.19 19.17
N GLY A 24 -5.04 -6.65 20.00
CA GLY A 24 -4.70 -6.11 21.31
C GLY A 24 -4.15 -7.12 22.33
N TYR A 25 -4.19 -8.43 22.02
CA TYR A 25 -3.90 -9.51 22.97
C TYR A 25 -2.91 -10.56 22.45
N SER A 26 -2.76 -10.68 21.13
CA SER A 26 -2.04 -11.77 20.48
C SER A 26 -1.43 -11.32 19.16
N SER A 27 -0.35 -12.02 18.77
CA SER A 27 0.34 -11.81 17.50
C SER A 27 0.59 -13.15 16.82
N THR A 28 0.45 -13.19 15.50
CA THR A 28 0.69 -14.36 14.66
C THR A 28 1.51 -13.95 13.45
N VAL A 29 2.38 -14.83 12.96
CA VAL A 29 3.12 -14.56 11.71
C VAL A 29 2.24 -14.96 10.54
N ARG A 30 2.09 -14.08 9.56
CA ARG A 30 1.36 -14.35 8.32
C ARG A 30 2.32 -14.48 7.14
N LYS A 31 1.94 -15.33 6.18
CA LYS A 31 2.64 -15.49 4.90
C LYS A 31 2.15 -14.50 3.85
N ASP A 32 0.96 -13.94 4.01
CA ASP A 32 0.39 -12.97 3.09
C ASP A 32 1.23 -11.68 3.11
N VAL A 33 1.66 -11.22 1.93
CA VAL A 33 2.53 -10.06 1.82
C VAL A 33 1.79 -8.76 2.16
N LYS A 34 2.36 -7.96 3.06
CA LYS A 34 1.83 -6.62 3.38
C LYS A 34 2.25 -5.53 2.41
N VAL A 35 3.27 -5.82 1.61
CA VAL A 35 3.86 -4.93 0.62
C VAL A 35 3.82 -5.61 -0.74
N PHE A 36 3.27 -4.93 -1.73
CA PHE A 36 3.11 -5.46 -3.09
C PHE A 36 3.13 -4.36 -4.13
N ARG A 37 3.39 -4.73 -5.38
CA ARG A 37 3.25 -3.84 -6.54
C ARG A 37 1.86 -3.96 -7.13
N ASN A 38 1.24 -2.82 -7.45
CA ASN A 38 0.01 -2.77 -8.24
C ASN A 38 0.11 -1.62 -9.25
N GLY A 39 0.29 -1.99 -10.53
CA GLY A 39 0.58 -1.04 -11.60
C GLY A 39 1.87 -0.24 -11.31
N PRO A 40 1.85 1.10 -11.42
CA PRO A 40 3.03 1.94 -11.20
C PRO A 40 3.35 2.17 -9.71
N PHE A 41 2.55 1.64 -8.80
CA PHE A 41 2.69 1.89 -7.36
C PHE A 41 3.28 0.68 -6.64
N ILE A 42 4.10 0.94 -5.62
CA ILE A 42 4.38 -0.02 -4.56
C ILE A 42 3.57 0.40 -3.34
N MET A 43 2.77 -0.53 -2.81
CA MET A 43 1.80 -0.26 -1.76
C MET A 43 2.15 -1.08 -0.52
N GLY A 44 2.07 -0.46 0.64
CA GLY A 44 2.05 -1.13 1.94
C GLY A 44 0.75 -0.81 2.66
N PHE A 45 0.20 -1.77 3.40
CA PHE A 45 -1.01 -1.55 4.18
C PHE A 45 -0.81 -1.91 5.65
N THR A 46 -1.66 -1.33 6.49
CA THR A 46 -1.77 -1.63 7.92
C THR A 46 -3.24 -1.82 8.29
N SER A 47 -3.48 -2.28 9.52
CA SER A 47 -4.79 -2.40 10.18
C SER A 47 -5.72 -3.47 9.60
N SER A 48 -6.05 -3.42 8.31
CA SER A 48 -7.00 -4.32 7.66
C SER A 48 -6.36 -5.14 6.56
N PHE A 49 -6.19 -6.44 6.81
CA PHE A 49 -5.78 -7.41 5.80
C PHE A 49 -6.73 -7.43 4.61
N ARG A 50 -8.03 -7.30 4.86
CA ARG A 50 -9.02 -7.29 3.79
C ARG A 50 -8.85 -6.07 2.88
N MET A 51 -8.55 -4.90 3.45
CA MET A 51 -8.27 -3.70 2.66
C MET A 51 -7.00 -3.89 1.82
N GLY A 52 -5.95 -4.48 2.40
CA GLY A 52 -4.75 -4.87 1.66
C GLY A 52 -5.04 -5.76 0.45
N GLN A 53 -5.87 -6.80 0.63
CA GLN A 53 -6.30 -7.69 -0.46
C GLN A 53 -7.13 -6.97 -1.53
N LEU A 54 -8.01 -6.03 -1.14
CA LEU A 54 -8.73 -5.21 -2.10
C LEU A 54 -7.78 -4.34 -2.92
N LEU A 55 -6.80 -3.72 -2.28
CA LEU A 55 -5.75 -2.94 -2.95
C LEU A 55 -4.87 -3.80 -3.88
N ALA A 56 -4.58 -5.05 -3.50
CA ALA A 56 -3.76 -5.96 -4.30
C ALA A 56 -4.52 -6.55 -5.51
N HIS A 57 -5.79 -6.89 -5.35
CA HIS A 57 -6.50 -7.72 -6.33
C HIS A 57 -7.66 -7.03 -7.04
N SER A 58 -8.38 -6.12 -6.36
CA SER A 58 -9.57 -5.48 -6.92
C SER A 58 -9.31 -4.05 -7.38
N PHE A 59 -8.41 -3.33 -6.73
CA PHE A 59 -8.09 -1.96 -7.04
C PHE A 59 -7.34 -1.88 -8.37
N ARG A 60 -7.73 -0.91 -9.20
CA ARG A 60 -7.11 -0.61 -10.48
C ARG A 60 -6.73 0.87 -10.46
N PRO A 61 -5.47 1.20 -10.12
CA PRO A 61 -5.08 2.59 -9.97
C PRO A 61 -5.26 3.36 -11.29
N PRO A 62 -5.87 4.55 -11.26
CA PRO A 62 -6.00 5.39 -12.45
C PRO A 62 -4.64 5.97 -12.84
N THR A 63 -4.51 6.36 -14.11
CA THR A 63 -3.35 7.09 -14.60
C THR A 63 -3.37 8.51 -14.07
N ARG A 64 -2.24 8.98 -13.51
CA ARG A 64 -2.08 10.36 -13.09
C ARG A 64 -1.50 11.21 -14.23
N HIS A 65 -2.14 12.33 -14.56
CA HIS A 65 -1.57 13.32 -15.47
C HIS A 65 -0.36 14.04 -14.86
N ALA A 66 0.62 14.41 -15.67
CA ALA A 66 1.92 14.92 -15.18
C ALA A 66 1.80 16.26 -14.42
N ASP A 67 0.83 17.07 -14.82
CA ASP A 67 0.46 18.38 -14.27
C ASP A 67 -0.46 18.30 -13.05
N ALA A 68 -1.05 17.12 -12.77
CA ALA A 68 -1.90 16.94 -11.62
C ALA A 68 -1.09 16.95 -10.31
N ASP A 69 -1.57 17.70 -9.33
CA ASP A 69 -1.00 17.71 -7.98
C ASP A 69 -0.98 16.30 -7.38
N VAL A 70 0.19 15.90 -6.86
CA VAL A 70 0.42 14.54 -6.39
C VAL A 70 -0.43 14.24 -5.17
N TYR A 71 -0.52 15.19 -4.24
CA TYR A 71 -1.28 14.98 -3.00
C TYR A 71 -2.77 14.86 -3.29
N ALA A 72 -3.34 15.80 -4.05
CA ALA A 72 -4.72 15.78 -4.48
C ALA A 72 -5.08 14.48 -5.21
N PHE A 73 -4.23 14.03 -6.15
CA PHE A 73 -4.43 12.76 -6.83
C PHE A 73 -4.48 11.59 -5.84
N MET A 74 -3.54 11.54 -4.88
CA MET A 74 -3.43 10.46 -3.91
C MET A 74 -4.58 10.37 -2.91
N VAL A 75 -5.32 11.46 -2.66
CA VAL A 75 -6.43 11.49 -1.69
C VAL A 75 -7.82 11.58 -2.33
N THR A 76 -7.91 11.69 -3.66
CA THR A 76 -9.21 11.79 -4.36
C THR A 76 -9.31 10.75 -5.48
N ILE A 77 -8.70 11.05 -6.62
CA ILE A 77 -8.83 10.30 -7.88
C ILE A 77 -8.26 8.89 -7.73
N SER A 78 -7.16 8.72 -6.98
CA SER A 78 -6.59 7.40 -6.70
C SER A 78 -7.54 6.49 -5.90
N CYS A 79 -8.45 7.04 -5.09
CA CYS A 79 -9.37 6.27 -4.25
C CYS A 79 -10.81 6.24 -4.79
N ALA A 80 -11.10 6.98 -5.86
CA ALA A 80 -12.45 7.06 -6.42
C ALA A 80 -12.78 5.82 -7.26
N ARG A 81 -13.92 5.20 -6.94
CA ARG A 81 -14.58 4.22 -7.83
C ARG A 81 -14.94 4.94 -9.14
N ARG A 82 -14.62 4.33 -10.28
CA ARG A 82 -15.35 4.62 -11.52
C ARG A 82 -16.82 4.29 -11.32
#